data_AF-A0AAJ1JLK8-F1
#
_entry.id   AF-A0AAJ1JLK8-F1
#
_cell.length_a   1.000
_cell.length_b   1.000
_cell.length_c   1.000
_cell.angle_alpha   90.00
_cell.angle_beta   90.00
_cell.angle_gamma   90.00
#
_symmetry.space_group_name_H-M   'P 1'
#
loop_
_entity.id
_entity.type
_entity.pdbx_description
1 polymer ?
#
loop_
_entity_poly.entity_id
_entity_poly.type
_entity_poly.pdbx_seq_one_letter_code
_entity_poly.pdbx_strand_id
1 'polypeptide(L)' 'KWYRTSVEGKQEHFFTTTLTDATIVNIDCQMPHCQDPAKADYTQLIEVSLSYRKVDWEHTVAGTSGADDWRAPLEA' A
#
# COMPACT_ATOMS: atom_id res chain seq x y z
N LYS A 1 -0.64 3.05 5.25
CA LYS A 1 0.36 3.83 6.02
C LYS A 1 1.71 3.16 5.85
N TRP A 2 2.75 3.95 5.58
CA TRP A 2 4.11 3.47 5.34
C TRP A 2 4.98 3.84 6.54
N TYR A 3 5.80 2.88 6.97
CA TYR A 3 6.65 3.02 8.14
C TYR A 3 8.12 2.89 7.75
N ARG A 4 8.98 3.60 8.47
CA ARG A 4 10.44 3.45 8.39
C ARG A 4 11.05 3.61 9.78
N THR A 5 12.30 3.19 9.94
CA THR A 5 13.05 3.42 11.18
C THR A 5 13.53 4.87 11.21
N SER A 6 13.15 5.61 12.26
CA SER A 6 13.58 7.00 12.52
C SER A 6 15.03 7.06 13.02
N VAL A 7 15.57 8.27 13.13
CA VAL A 7 16.92 8.49 13.67
C VAL A 7 17.03 8.08 15.15
N GLU A 8 15.93 8.07 15.89
CA GLU A 8 15.83 7.57 17.27
C GLU A 8 15.67 6.05 17.35
N GLY A 9 15.71 5.34 16.21
CA GLY A 9 15.58 3.87 16.15
C GLY A 9 14.15 3.36 16.37
N LYS A 10 13.13 4.23 16.24
CA LYS A 10 11.72 3.87 16.42
C LYS A 10 11.02 3.76 15.06
N GLN A 11 9.93 2.99 14.99
CA GLN A 11 9.08 2.98 13.80
C GLN A 11 8.31 4.29 13.72
N GLU A 12 8.53 5.06 12.66
CA GLU A 12 7.79 6.29 12.38
C GLU A 12 6.90 6.13 11.15
N HIS A 13 5.71 6.72 11.23
CA HIS A 13 4.78 6.82 10.11
C HIS A 13 5.13 8.06 9.28
N PHE A 14 5.70 7.86 8.09
CA PHE A 14 6.23 8.96 7.27
C PHE A 14 5.39 9.27 6.04
N PHE A 15 4.53 8.35 5.60
CA PHE A 15 3.74 8.49 4.39
C PHE A 15 2.41 7.74 4.45
N THR A 16 1.36 8.29 3.85
CA THR A 16 0.05 7.65 3.70
C THR A 16 -0.39 7.66 2.25
N THR A 17 -0.95 6.52 1.83
CA THR A 17 -1.77 6.39 0.62
C THR A 17 -3.18 6.07 1.07
N THR A 18 -4.15 6.88 0.69
CA THR A 18 -5.57 6.71 1.00
C THR A 18 -6.33 6.49 -0.30
N LEU A 19 -7.10 5.41 -0.39
CA LEU A 19 -7.95 5.12 -1.54
C LEU A 19 -9.42 5.34 -1.14
N THR A 20 -10.16 6.08 -1.95
CA THR A 20 -11.60 6.31 -1.73
C THR A 20 -12.42 5.58 -2.79
N ASP A 21 -13.54 4.98 -2.35
CA ASP A 21 -14.41 4.12 -3.18
C ASP A 21 -13.63 3.00 -3.88
N ALA A 22 -12.72 2.36 -3.14
CA ALA A 22 -11.94 1.25 -3.65
C ALA A 22 -12.77 -0.05 -3.71
N THR A 23 -12.57 -0.81 -4.78
CA THR A 23 -13.19 -2.12 -5.00
C THR A 23 -12.11 -3.17 -5.24
N ILE A 24 -12.29 -4.35 -4.66
CA ILE A 24 -11.41 -5.50 -4.91
C ILE A 24 -11.70 -6.02 -6.32
N VAL A 25 -10.66 -6.09 -7.15
CA VAL A 25 -10.76 -6.59 -8.53
C VAL A 25 -10.15 -7.97 -8.70
N ASN A 26 -9.23 -8.36 -7.81
CA ASN A 26 -8.63 -9.69 -7.80
C ASN A 26 -8.14 -10.04 -6.39
N ILE A 27 -8.13 -11.35 -6.10
CA ILE A 27 -7.48 -11.91 -4.92
C ILE A 27 -6.69 -13.13 -5.41
N ASP A 28 -5.36 -13.09 -5.30
CA ASP A 28 -4.48 -14.22 -5.53
C ASP A 28 -3.96 -14.74 -4.19
N CYS A 29 -4.27 -16.00 -3.88
CA CYS A 29 -3.90 -16.64 -2.62
C CYS A 29 -2.96 -17.81 -2.91
N GLN A 30 -1.71 -17.67 -2.48
CA GLN A 30 -0.64 -18.62 -2.74
C GLN A 30 -0.05 -19.15 -1.44
N MET A 31 0.22 -20.45 -1.41
CA MET A 31 1.00 -21.07 -0.35
C MET A 31 2.26 -21.68 -0.98
N PRO A 32 3.46 -21.40 -0.43
CA PRO A 32 4.69 -21.99 -0.93
C PRO A 32 4.70 -23.50 -0.72
N HIS A 33 5.50 -24.20 -1.53
CA HIS A 33 5.65 -25.64 -1.42
C HIS A 33 6.34 -26.04 -0.11
N CYS A 34 5.69 -26.87 0.72
CA CYS A 34 6.16 -27.17 2.09
C CYS A 34 7.52 -27.90 2.15
N GLN A 35 7.98 -28.51 1.05
CA GLN A 35 9.28 -29.18 1.00
C GLN A 35 10.41 -28.27 0.49
N ASP A 36 10.12 -27.04 0.09
CA ASP A 36 11.13 -26.09 -0.37
C ASP A 36 11.74 -25.34 0.83
N PRO A 37 12.95 -25.69 1.29
CA PRO A 37 13.55 -25.05 2.45
C PRO A 37 13.88 -23.57 2.22
N ALA A 38 14.02 -23.14 0.96
CA ALA A 38 14.26 -21.73 0.63
C ALA A 38 13.05 -20.84 0.93
N LYS A 39 11.87 -21.44 1.18
CA LYS A 39 10.61 -20.75 1.46
C LYS A 39 10.07 -21.05 2.85
N ALA A 40 10.88 -21.65 3.74
CA ALA A 40 10.44 -22.13 5.05
C ALA A 40 9.92 -21.00 5.97
N ASP A 41 10.43 -19.78 5.81
CA ASP A 41 10.03 -18.63 6.62
C ASP A 41 8.69 -18.00 6.17
N TYR A 42 8.21 -18.38 4.98
CA TYR A 42 6.97 -17.85 4.43
C TYR A 42 5.75 -18.63 4.93
N THR A 43 4.65 -17.89 5.10
CA THR A 43 3.32 -18.45 5.33
C THR A 43 2.51 -18.35 4.02
N GLN A 44 1.21 -18.07 4.09
CA GLN A 44 0.42 -17.74 2.91
C GLN A 44 0.68 -16.30 2.46
N LEU A 45 0.75 -16.12 1.15
CA LEU A 45 0.71 -14.81 0.52
C LEU A 45 -0.70 -14.59 -0.05
N ILE A 46 -1.38 -13.54 0.41
CA ILE A 46 -2.66 -13.10 -0.14
C ILE A 46 -2.44 -11.74 -0.80
N GLU A 47 -2.33 -11.73 -2.12
CA GLU A 47 -2.25 -10.51 -2.90
C GLU A 47 -3.67 -10.03 -3.23
N VAL A 48 -4.02 -8.82 -2.79
CA VAL A 48 -5.34 -8.21 -3.03
C VAL A 48 -5.15 -7.00 -3.94
N SER A 49 -5.73 -7.07 -5.14
CA SER A 49 -5.68 -5.97 -6.10
C SER A 49 -6.91 -5.07 -5.96
N LEU A 50 -6.68 -3.76 -5.94
CA LEU A 50 -7.71 -2.74 -5.75
C LEU A 50 -7.80 -1.83 -6.98
N SER A 51 -8.99 -1.68 -7.55
CA SER A 51 -9.32 -0.48 -8.31
C SER A 51 -9.88 0.57 -7.37
N TYR A 52 -9.74 1.84 -7.72
CA TYR A 52 -10.17 2.95 -6.88
C TYR A 52 -10.63 4.11 -7.76
N ARG A 53 -11.43 5.00 -7.17
CA ARG A 53 -11.90 6.21 -7.84
C ARG A 53 -10.99 7.41 -7.58
N LYS A 54 -10.56 7.56 -6.33
CA LYS A 54 -9.70 8.65 -5.87
C LYS A 54 -8.55 8.07 -5.05
N VAL A 55 -7.39 8.67 -5.20
CA VAL A 55 -6.21 8.40 -4.39
C VAL A 55 -5.66 9.71 -3.83
N ASP A 56 -5.31 9.70 -2.54
CA ASP A 56 -4.59 10.77 -1.87
C ASP A 56 -3.24 10.22 -1.37
N TRP A 57 -2.18 10.95 -1.66
CA TRP A 57 -0.83 10.69 -1.16
C TRP A 57 -0.42 11.82 -0.24
N GLU A 58 0.12 11.47 0.93
CA GLU A 58 0.56 12.44 1.93
C GLU A 58 1.90 11.99 2.52
N HIS A 59 2.94 12.81 2.38
CA HIS A 59 4.19 12.65 3.10
C HIS A 59 4.13 13.40 4.42
N THR A 60 3.67 12.74 5.48
CA THR A 60 3.38 13.35 6.79
C THR A 60 4.57 14.08 7.42
N VAL A 61 5.80 13.60 7.18
CA VAL A 61 7.02 14.23 7.73
C VAL A 61 7.52 15.43 6.91
N ALA A 62 7.32 15.44 5.59
CA ALA A 62 7.79 16.50 4.69
C ALA A 62 6.70 17.54 4.39
N GLY A 63 5.44 17.25 4.75
CA GLY A 63 4.29 18.12 4.56
C GLY A 63 3.78 18.20 3.12
N THR A 64 4.33 17.42 2.19
CA THR A 64 3.89 17.40 0.79
C THR A 64 2.73 16.43 0.59
N SER A 65 1.82 16.78 -0.31
CA SER A 65 0.69 15.93 -0.68
C SER A 65 0.40 16.02 -2.17
N GLY A 66 -0.29 15.00 -2.67
CA GLY A 66 -0.83 14.93 -4.02
C GLY A 66 -2.14 14.15 -3.98
N ALA A 67 -3.03 14.43 -4.93
CA ALA A 67 -4.30 13.72 -5.03
C ALA A 67 -4.69 13.58 -6.50
N ASP A 68 -5.41 12.51 -6.80
CA ASP A 68 -6.04 12.28 -8.10
C ASP A 68 -7.46 11.73 -7.89
N ASP A 69 -8.44 12.26 -8.62
CA ASP A 69 -9.84 11.87 -8.55
C ASP A 69 -10.48 11.85 -9.93
N TRP A 70 -10.95 10.67 -10.35
CA TRP A 70 -11.68 10.52 -11.61
C TRP A 70 -12.96 11.38 -11.69
N ARG A 71 -13.56 11.75 -10.56
CA ARG A 71 -14.75 12.64 -10.52
C ARG A 71 -14.40 14.13 -10.62
N ALA A 72 -13.14 14.50 -10.46
CA ALA A 72 -12.70 15.89 -10.49
C ALA A 72 -11.32 15.99 -11.19
N PRO A 73 -11.25 15.64 -12.49
CA PRO A 73 -10.00 15.73 -13.24
C PRO A 73 -9.55 17.19 -13.31
N LEU A 74 -8.24 17.41 -13.16
CA LEU A 74 -7.64 18.72 -13.39
C LEU A 74 -7.50 18.93 -14.90
N GLU A 75 -8.02 20.04 -15.43
CA GLU A 75 -7.75 20.44 -16.82
C GLU A 75 -6.26 20.76 -17.02
N ALA A 76 -5.72 20.34 -18.17
CA ALA A 76 -4.31 20.49 -18.53
C ALA A 76 -3.97 21.90 -19.04
#